data_AF-A0A3Q3WG17-F1
#
_entry.id   AF-A0A3Q3WG17-F1
#
_cell.length_a   1.000
_cell.length_b   1.000
_cell.length_c   1.000
_cell.angle_alpha   90.00
_cell.angle_beta   90.00
_cell.angle_gamma   90.00
#
_symmetry.space_group_name_H-M   'P 1'
#
loop_
_entity.id
_entity.type
_entity.pdbx_description
1 polymer ?
#
loop_
_entity_poly.entity_id
_entity_poly.type
_entity_poly.pdbx_seq_one_letter_code
_entity_poly.pdbx_strand_id
1 'polypeptide(L)'
;MEQESGVAGSFIPLSEHEQRFYSGLRSLCQADTPGKLSSSKVAELFKASQLPPEALHRVTEVCGAKRLGYFGPPQFYVGLKLLAAAQSGLPIHLESVTA
;
A
#
# COMPACT_ATOMS: atom_id res chain seq x y z
N MET A 1 28.22 7.71 -5.81
CA MET A 1 27.09 8.11 -6.67
C MET A 1 26.34 6.82 -6.97
N GLU A 2 25.61 6.32 -5.97
CA GLU A 2 24.17 6.52 -5.76
C GLU A 2 23.33 5.56 -6.61
N GLN A 3 22.27 5.03 -5.97
CA GLN A 3 21.12 4.29 -6.53
C GLN A 3 21.28 2.75 -6.53
N GLU A 4 20.37 1.95 -5.98
CA GLU A 4 19.00 2.19 -5.55
C GLU A 4 18.64 1.12 -4.50
N SER A 5 18.37 1.52 -3.25
CA SER A 5 17.77 0.63 -2.25
C SER A 5 16.30 0.45 -2.61
N GLY A 6 16.02 -0.33 -3.65
CA GLY A 6 14.68 -0.82 -3.95
C GLY A 6 14.25 -1.72 -2.79
N VAL A 7 13.20 -1.31 -2.07
CA VAL A 7 12.59 -2.09 -0.99
C VAL A 7 12.35 -3.53 -1.45
N ALA A 8 13.29 -4.40 -1.07
CA ALA A 8 13.30 -5.79 -1.43
C ALA A 8 12.14 -6.47 -0.71
N GLY A 9 11.12 -6.85 -1.50
CA GLY A 9 10.17 -7.92 -1.21
C GLY A 9 9.84 -8.17 0.26
N SER A 10 9.28 -7.18 0.96
CA SER A 10 8.65 -7.43 2.25
C SER A 10 7.40 -8.28 2.00
N PHE A 11 7.57 -9.60 2.02
CA PHE A 11 6.48 -10.55 2.08
C PHE A 11 5.80 -10.37 3.42
N ILE A 12 4.83 -9.47 3.44
CA ILE A 12 3.96 -9.33 4.58
C ILE A 12 3.14 -10.62 4.66
N PRO A 13 3.26 -11.40 5.76
CA PRO A 13 2.39 -12.54 5.96
C PRO A 13 0.98 -12.02 6.15
N LEU A 14 0.12 -12.30 5.17
CA LEU A 14 -1.30 -12.00 5.22
C LEU A 14 -2.03 -13.25 5.65
N SER A 15 -2.83 -13.15 6.70
CA SER A 15 -3.74 -14.22 7.14
C SER A 15 -4.77 -14.51 6.03
N GLU A 16 -5.37 -15.70 6.01
CA GLU A 16 -6.35 -16.06 4.97
C GLU A 16 -7.51 -15.05 4.87
N HIS A 17 -7.97 -14.52 6.00
CA HIS A 17 -8.98 -13.46 6.06
C HIS A 17 -8.50 -12.15 5.41
N GLU A 18 -7.29 -11.69 5.73
CA GLU A 18 -6.69 -10.49 5.16
C GLU A 18 -6.47 -10.65 3.65
N GLN A 19 -6.01 -11.83 3.22
CA GLN A 19 -5.84 -12.13 1.80
C GLN A 19 -7.15 -12.01 1.04
N ARG A 20 -8.26 -12.57 1.54
CA ARG A 20 -9.57 -12.43 0.90
C ARG A 20 -10.02 -10.97 0.85
N PHE A 21 -9.91 -10.26 1.98
CA PHE A 21 -10.33 -8.87 2.07
C PHE A 21 -9.51 -7.98 1.12
N TYR A 22 -8.19 -8.07 1.19
CA TYR A 22 -7.27 -7.29 0.36
C TYR A 22 -7.32 -7.70 -1.11
N SER A 23 -7.61 -8.96 -1.43
CA SER A 23 -7.88 -9.39 -2.81
C SER A 23 -9.08 -8.66 -3.39
N GLY A 24 -10.16 -8.48 -2.62
CA GLY A 24 -11.32 -7.68 -3.03
C GLY A 24 -10.94 -6.23 -3.33
N LEU A 25 -10.22 -5.59 -2.41
CA LEU A 25 -9.75 -4.21 -2.57
C LEU A 25 -8.81 -4.04 -3.77
N ARG A 26 -7.91 -5.01 -3.98
CA ARG A 26 -7.00 -5.03 -5.13
C ARG A 26 -7.75 -5.18 -6.44
N SER A 27 -8.79 -6.01 -6.48
CA SER A 27 -9.65 -6.19 -7.66
C SER A 27 -10.31 -4.88 -8.07
N LEU A 28 -10.77 -4.07 -7.10
CA LEU A 28 -11.30 -2.72 -7.34
C LEU A 28 -10.25 -1.73 -7.88
N CYS A 29 -8.98 -1.96 -7.55
CA CYS A 29 -7.86 -1.12 -7.94
C CYS A 29 -7.11 -1.59 -9.20
N GLN A 30 -7.53 -2.69 -9.83
CA GLN A 30 -6.89 -3.17 -11.06
C GLN A 30 -6.92 -2.09 -12.14
N ALA A 31 -5.75 -1.85 -12.76
CA ALA A 31 -5.67 -1.07 -13.98
C ALA A 31 -6.03 -1.95 -15.18
N ASP A 32 -6.26 -1.30 -16.33
CA ASP A 32 -6.42 -1.97 -17.62
C ASP A 32 -5.18 -2.83 -17.97
N THR A 33 -4.00 -2.41 -17.47
CA THR A 33 -2.76 -3.17 -17.60
C THR A 33 -2.67 -4.29 -16.56
N PRO A 34 -2.52 -5.56 -16.98
CA PRO A 34 -2.36 -6.67 -16.07
C PRO A 34 -1.09 -6.51 -15.21
N GLY A 35 -1.22 -6.78 -13.91
CA GLY A 35 -0.12 -6.68 -12.95
C GLY A 35 0.14 -5.27 -12.41
N LYS A 36 -0.61 -4.25 -12.84
CA LYS A 36 -0.54 -2.89 -12.31
C LYS A 36 -1.85 -2.47 -11.65
N LEU A 37 -1.74 -1.60 -10.65
CA LEU A 37 -2.89 -0.97 -10.02
C LEU A 37 -3.01 0.49 -10.46
N SER A 38 -4.25 0.93 -10.65
CA SER A 38 -4.55 2.31 -11.03
C SER A 38 -4.37 3.21 -9.82
N SER A 39 -3.44 4.17 -9.91
CA SER A 39 -3.16 5.14 -8.86
C SER A 39 -4.42 5.92 -8.45
N SER A 40 -5.28 6.27 -9.41
CA SER A 40 -6.57 6.92 -9.13
C SER A 40 -7.48 6.06 -8.26
N LYS A 41 -7.61 4.75 -8.58
CA LYS A 41 -8.45 3.83 -7.80
C LYS A 41 -7.88 3.58 -6.40
N VAL A 42 -6.57 3.42 -6.29
CA VAL A 42 -5.89 3.28 -4.99
C VAL A 42 -6.13 4.53 -4.13
N ALA A 43 -6.03 5.73 -4.72
CA ALA A 43 -6.31 6.97 -4.01
C ALA A 43 -7.76 7.07 -3.53
N GLU A 44 -8.74 6.66 -4.35
CA GLU A 44 -10.15 6.59 -3.92
C GLU A 44 -10.35 5.60 -2.78
N LEU A 45 -9.73 4.43 -2.86
CA LEU A 45 -9.78 3.43 -1.79
C LEU A 45 -9.21 3.97 -0.48
N PHE A 46 -8.07 4.65 -0.56
CA PHE A 46 -7.40 5.23 0.59
C PHE A 46 -8.25 6.35 1.22
N LYS A 47 -8.93 7.15 0.40
CA LYS A 47 -9.91 8.14 0.88
C LYS A 47 -11.11 7.46 1.54
N ALA A 48 -11.56 6.31 1.04
CA ALA A 48 -12.64 5.54 1.65
C ALA A 48 -12.29 5.02 3.06
N SER A 49 -11.00 4.87 3.37
CA SER A 49 -10.53 4.54 4.73
C SER A 49 -10.61 5.69 5.72
N GLN A 50 -11.08 6.88 5.31
CA GLN A 50 -11.32 8.07 6.14
C GLN A 50 -10.11 8.52 6.97
N LEU A 51 -8.90 8.24 6.49
CA LEU A 51 -7.68 8.71 7.12
C LEU A 51 -7.35 10.15 6.70
N PRO A 52 -6.62 10.90 7.55
CA PRO A 52 -6.15 12.23 7.20
C PRO A 52 -5.22 12.18 5.97
N PRO A 53 -5.22 13.23 5.13
CA PRO A 53 -4.40 13.27 3.91
C PRO A 53 -2.90 13.12 4.20
N GLU A 54 -2.42 13.58 5.35
CA GLU A 54 -1.05 13.39 5.81
C GLU A 54 -0.67 11.92 5.97
N ALA A 55 -1.59 11.10 6.52
CA ALA A 55 -1.39 9.67 6.66
C ALA A 55 -1.34 8.99 5.28
N LEU A 56 -2.26 9.34 4.38
CA LEU A 56 -2.29 8.80 3.02
C LEU A 56 -1.02 9.14 2.23
N HIS A 57 -0.53 10.37 2.36
CA HIS A 57 0.76 10.78 1.81
C HIS A 57 1.90 9.95 2.38
N ARG A 58 1.96 9.79 3.71
CA ARG A 58 2.98 8.96 4.37
C ARG A 58 2.97 7.52 3.85
N VAL A 59 1.81 6.89 3.74
CA VAL A 59 1.68 5.52 3.19
C VAL A 59 2.24 5.46 1.77
N THR A 60 1.87 6.42 0.93
CA THR A 60 2.28 6.49 -0.49
C THR A 60 3.78 6.69 -0.65
N GLU A 61 4.39 7.56 0.18
CA GLU A 61 5.83 7.77 0.24
C GLU A 61 6.56 6.49 0.69
N VAL A 62 6.07 5.85 1.75
CA VAL A 62 6.65 4.63 2.33
C VAL A 62 6.58 3.46 1.34
N CYS A 63 5.50 3.34 0.56
CA CYS A 63 5.36 2.32 -0.47
C CYS A 63 6.24 2.57 -1.72
N GLY A 64 6.93 3.71 -1.79
CA GLY A 64 7.81 4.05 -2.91
C GLY A 64 7.08 4.45 -4.21
N ALA A 65 5.78 4.74 -4.15
CA ALA A 65 4.97 5.05 -5.32
C ALA A 65 5.44 6.32 -6.06
N LYS A 66 6.14 7.23 -5.37
CA LYS A 66 6.65 8.49 -5.93
C LYS A 66 7.67 8.29 -7.07
N ARG A 67 8.42 7.18 -7.08
CA ARG A 67 9.42 6.90 -8.12
C ARG A 67 8.88 6.14 -9.33
N LEU A 68 7.80 5.36 -9.14
CA LEU A 68 7.27 4.48 -10.19
C LEU A 68 6.02 5.02 -10.88
N GLY A 69 5.26 5.90 -10.23
CA GLY A 69 3.98 6.41 -10.76
C GLY A 69 2.85 5.36 -10.80
N TYR A 70 3.10 4.15 -10.30
CA TYR A 70 2.13 3.07 -10.16
C TYR A 70 2.39 2.28 -8.87
N PHE A 71 1.37 1.59 -8.39
CA PHE A 71 1.49 0.65 -7.27
C PHE A 71 1.64 -0.77 -7.80
N GLY A 72 2.72 -1.44 -7.39
CA GLY A 72 2.89 -2.87 -7.57
C GLY A 72 1.97 -3.66 -6.61
N PRO A 73 1.61 -4.91 -6.95
CA PRO A 73 0.85 -5.78 -6.05
C PRO A 73 1.41 -5.86 -4.61
N PRO A 74 2.72 -6.10 -4.37
CA PRO A 74 3.24 -6.16 -3.00
C PRO A 74 3.17 -4.81 -2.28
N GLN A 75 3.42 -3.69 -2.98
CA GLN A 75 3.36 -2.34 -2.42
C GLN A 75 1.95 -1.97 -1.95
N PHE A 76 0.93 -2.45 -2.66
CA PHE A 76 -0.46 -2.22 -2.28
C PHE A 76 -0.83 -2.91 -0.97
N TYR A 77 -0.41 -4.16 -0.78
CA TYR A 77 -0.66 -4.87 0.49
C TYR A 77 0.06 -4.20 1.67
N VAL A 78 1.30 -3.74 1.47
CA VAL A 78 2.03 -2.91 2.44
C VAL A 78 1.23 -1.65 2.77
N GLY A 79 0.74 -0.95 1.74
CA GLY A 79 -0.07 0.24 1.92
C GLY A 79 -1.34 0.00 2.75
N LEU A 80 -2.04 -1.10 2.48
CA LEU A 80 -3.25 -1.47 3.23
C LEU A 80 -2.98 -1.76 4.71
N LYS A 81 -1.90 -2.48 5.04
CA LYS A 81 -1.54 -2.69 6.44
C LYS A 81 -1.12 -1.39 7.13
N LEU A 82 -0.40 -0.52 6.44
CA LEU A 82 -0.03 0.78 6.98
C LEU A 82 -1.26 1.66 7.24
N LEU A 83 -2.27 1.58 6.38
CA LEU A 83 -3.57 2.20 6.59
C LEU A 83 -4.26 1.66 7.85
N ALA A 84 -4.32 0.34 8.02
CA ALA A 84 -4.89 -0.28 9.20
C ALA A 84 -4.13 0.11 10.48
N ALA A 85 -2.79 0.18 10.41
CA ALA A 85 -1.94 0.67 11.49
C ALA A 85 -2.27 2.13 11.84
N ALA A 86 -2.36 3.01 10.84
CA ALA A 86 -2.73 4.41 11.02
C ALA A 86 -4.13 4.57 11.66
N GLN A 87 -5.10 3.76 11.23
CA GLN A 87 -6.45 3.75 11.82
C GLN A 87 -6.43 3.34 13.29
N SER A 88 -5.48 2.50 13.68
CA SER A 88 -5.26 2.06 15.06
C SER A 88 -4.39 3.05 15.87
N GLY A 89 -3.97 4.17 15.27
CA GLY A 89 -3.09 5.17 15.89
C GLY A 89 -1.62 4.74 15.98
N LEU A 90 -1.21 3.71 15.23
CA LEU A 90 0.17 3.26 15.12
C LEU A 90 0.96 4.11 14.11
N PRO A 91 2.30 4.21 14.28
CA PRO A 91 3.15 4.94 13.35
C PRO A 91 3.15 4.30 11.95
N ILE A 92 3.10 5.15 10.92
CA ILE A 92 3.10 4.73 9.50
C ILE A 92 4.53 4.48 9.02
N HIS A 93 5.12 3.38 9.49
CA HIS A 93 6.49 2.97 9.19
C HIS A 93 6.50 1.56 8.59
N LEU A 94 7.38 1.31 7.60
CA LEU A 94 7.56 0.00 6.97
C LEU A 94 7.86 -1.09 8.01
N GLU A 95 8.65 -0.77 9.03
CA GLU A 95 8.95 -1.67 10.15
C GLU A 95 7.71 -2.11 10.93
N SER A 96 6.68 -1.26 11.00
CA SER A 96 5.43 -1.57 11.73
C SER A 96 4.56 -2.60 11.03
N VAL A 97 4.81 -2.89 9.74
CA VAL A 97 4.03 -3.86 8.96
C VAL A 97 4.79 -5.15 8.65
N THR A 98 6.11 -5.18 8.91
CA THR A 98 6.99 -6.33 8.73
C THR A 98 7.34 -7.08 10.02
N ALA A 99 6.93 -6.56 11.17
CA ALA A 99 7.13 -7.20 12.48
C ALA A 99 6.25 -8.43 12.67
#